data_AF-A0A1W1CBI0-F1
#
_entry.id   AF-A0A1W1CBI0-F1
#
_cell.length_a   1.000
_cell.length_b   1.000
_cell.length_c   1.000
_cell.angle_alpha   90.00
_cell.angle_beta   90.00
_cell.angle_gamma   90.00
#
_symmetry.space_group_name_H-M   'P 1'
#
loop_
_entity.id
_entity.type
_entity.pdbx_description
1 polymer ?
#
loop_
_entity_poly.entity_id
_entity_poly.type
_entity_poly.pdbx_seq_one_letter_code
_entity_poly.pdbx_strand_id
1 'polypeptide(L)'
;MKIVVATSGASGVNLGLKVLELLPQEVQKHFIMSENSKTVLSKELGSVTVHENNDIGASVASGSFGTDAMIIAPCSMNTLAKIACGISDNLVTRCAAVMIKEQKKLILAPLGIIIAPPVMAYYSEQQTLDEMEKFVIGKWFDLLGIQNNLYKRWE
;
A
#
# COMPACT_ATOMS: atom_id res chain seq x y z
N MET A 1 -1.59 17.05 -17.49
CA MET A 1 -0.97 16.13 -16.50
C MET A 1 -1.82 14.89 -16.40
N LYS A 2 -1.23 13.69 -16.44
CA LYS A 2 -1.90 12.39 -16.31
C LYS A 2 -1.59 11.76 -14.97
N ILE A 3 -2.63 11.48 -14.18
CA ILE A 3 -2.50 10.84 -12.88
C ILE A 3 -3.29 9.53 -12.86
N VAL A 4 -2.61 8.46 -12.46
CA VAL A 4 -3.23 7.16 -12.19
C VAL A 4 -3.48 7.04 -10.69
N VAL A 5 -4.71 6.73 -10.30
CA VAL A 5 -5.07 6.37 -8.93
C VAL A 5 -5.47 4.91 -8.90
N ALA A 6 -5.01 4.17 -7.89
CA ALA A 6 -5.35 2.77 -7.69
C ALA A 6 -5.68 2.51 -6.22
N THR A 7 -6.53 1.52 -5.98
CA THR A 7 -6.81 0.98 -4.65
C THR A 7 -6.36 -0.47 -4.61
N SER A 8 -5.71 -0.90 -3.54
CA SER A 8 -5.41 -2.32 -3.33
C SER A 8 -6.01 -2.79 -2.00
N GLY A 9 -7.01 -3.66 -2.12
CA GLY A 9 -7.83 -4.13 -1.00
C GLY A 9 -9.18 -3.41 -0.89
N ALA A 10 -10.18 -4.09 -0.31
CA ALA A 10 -11.54 -3.56 -0.16
C ALA A 10 -11.67 -2.51 0.95
N SER A 11 -10.88 -2.65 2.03
CA SER A 11 -10.92 -1.72 3.16
C SER A 11 -10.26 -0.39 2.80
N GLY A 12 -11.03 0.70 2.81
CA GLY A 12 -10.52 2.06 2.59
C GLY A 12 -10.57 2.58 1.16
N VAL A 13 -11.28 1.90 0.24
CA VAL A 13 -11.49 2.36 -1.17
C VAL A 13 -11.90 3.83 -1.26
N ASN A 14 -12.70 4.32 -0.30
CA ASN A 14 -13.12 5.72 -0.20
C ASN A 14 -11.94 6.71 -0.21
N LEU A 15 -10.77 6.32 0.27
CA LEU A 15 -9.58 7.19 0.24
C LEU A 15 -9.11 7.44 -1.19
N GLY A 16 -9.02 6.39 -2.02
CA GLY A 16 -8.69 6.51 -3.45
C GLY A 16 -9.75 7.29 -4.23
N LEU A 17 -11.02 7.11 -3.88
CA LEU A 17 -12.11 7.90 -4.45
C LEU A 17 -12.02 9.38 -4.08
N LYS A 18 -11.70 9.68 -2.81
CA LYS A 18 -11.54 11.05 -2.34
C LYS A 18 -10.34 11.73 -3.00
N VAL A 19 -9.27 10.99 -3.27
CA VAL A 19 -8.14 11.49 -4.09
C VAL A 19 -8.65 11.90 -5.47
N LEU A 20 -9.41 11.06 -6.17
CA LEU A 20 -9.93 11.38 -7.51
C LEU A 20 -10.87 12.60 -7.51
N GLU A 21 -11.72 12.73 -6.49
CA GLU A 21 -12.65 13.86 -6.31
C GLU A 21 -11.88 15.17 -6.12
N LEU A 22 -10.84 15.16 -5.28
CA LEU A 22 -10.06 16.35 -4.92
C LEU A 22 -8.98 16.73 -5.94
N LEU A 23 -8.68 15.86 -6.91
CA LEU A 23 -7.76 16.22 -7.99
C LEU A 23 -8.35 17.35 -8.87
N PRO A 24 -7.53 18.33 -9.32
CA PRO A 24 -7.98 19.40 -10.21
C PRO A 24 -8.64 18.86 -11.49
N GLN A 25 -9.55 19.63 -12.09
CA GLN A 25 -10.32 19.21 -13.27
C GLN A 25 -9.47 19.11 -14.54
N GLU A 26 -8.35 19.83 -14.60
CA GLU A 26 -7.41 19.87 -15.72
C GLU A 26 -6.51 18.61 -15.77
N VAL A 27 -6.52 17.80 -14.70
CA VAL A 27 -5.79 16.53 -14.63
C VAL A 27 -6.58 15.48 -15.39
N GLN A 28 -5.89 14.74 -16.27
CA GLN A 28 -6.44 13.54 -16.87
C GLN A 28 -6.37 12.41 -15.83
N LYS A 29 -7.54 12.03 -15.31
CA LYS A 29 -7.69 11.07 -14.19
C LYS A 29 -7.91 9.66 -14.73
N HIS A 30 -7.05 8.74 -14.31
CA HIS A 30 -7.20 7.31 -14.59
C HIS A 30 -7.35 6.53 -13.29
N PHE A 31 -8.27 5.59 -13.23
CA PHE A 31 -8.52 4.77 -12.04
C PHE A 31 -8.37 3.28 -12.33
N ILE A 32 -7.62 2.55 -11.50
CA ILE A 32 -7.48 1.09 -11.59
C ILE A 32 -8.23 0.43 -10.44
N MET A 33 -9.21 -0.42 -10.77
CA MET A 33 -10.13 -1.04 -9.80
C MET A 33 -9.69 -2.42 -9.35
N SER A 34 -9.45 -2.64 -8.04
CA SER A 34 -9.45 -4.01 -7.49
C SER A 34 -10.90 -4.54 -7.40
N GLU A 35 -11.12 -5.84 -7.55
CA GLU A 35 -12.41 -6.52 -7.87
C GLU A 35 -13.68 -6.11 -7.08
N ASN A 36 -13.60 -5.34 -5.99
CA ASN A 36 -14.71 -5.03 -5.09
C ASN A 36 -15.31 -3.61 -5.18
N SER A 37 -15.05 -2.81 -6.23
CA SER A 37 -15.40 -1.36 -6.21
C SER A 37 -16.38 -0.86 -7.28
N LYS A 38 -16.99 -1.74 -8.10
CA LYS A 38 -17.85 -1.35 -9.25
C LYS A 38 -19.11 -0.56 -8.85
N THR A 39 -19.62 -0.74 -7.64
CA THR A 39 -20.89 -0.14 -7.21
C THR A 39 -20.76 1.32 -6.78
N VAL A 40 -19.56 1.79 -6.40
CA VAL A 40 -19.38 3.15 -5.82
C VAL A 40 -19.04 4.20 -6.89
N LEU A 41 -18.39 3.82 -7.99
CA LEU A 41 -17.89 4.78 -8.98
C LEU A 41 -18.94 5.29 -9.98
N SER A 42 -19.99 4.51 -10.23
CA SER A 42 -20.89 4.74 -11.37
C SER A 42 -21.82 5.94 -11.22
N LYS A 43 -21.84 6.62 -10.06
CA LYS A 43 -22.81 7.70 -9.79
C LYS A 43 -22.24 9.06 -9.40
N GLU A 44 -20.96 9.20 -9.02
CA GLU A 44 -20.50 10.44 -8.35
C GLU A 44 -19.21 11.10 -8.85
N LEU A 45 -18.42 10.47 -9.73
CA LEU A 45 -17.14 11.02 -10.19
C LEU A 45 -17.22 11.39 -11.69
N GLY A 46 -16.82 12.63 -12.04
CA GLY A 46 -16.87 13.21 -13.39
C GLY A 46 -16.03 12.50 -14.48
N SER A 47 -15.21 13.23 -15.23
CA SER A 47 -14.39 12.66 -16.32
C SER A 47 -13.20 11.82 -15.79
N VAL A 48 -13.46 10.58 -15.37
CA VAL A 48 -12.46 9.60 -14.94
C VAL A 48 -12.46 8.40 -15.88
N THR A 49 -11.30 8.03 -16.42
CA THR A 49 -11.16 6.80 -17.22
C THR A 49 -10.85 5.62 -16.29
N VAL A 50 -11.71 4.61 -16.30
CA VAL A 50 -11.59 3.42 -15.46
C VAL A 50 -10.91 2.29 -16.23
N HIS A 51 -10.02 1.56 -15.56
CA HIS A 51 -9.33 0.39 -16.09
C HIS A 51 -9.55 -0.82 -15.18
N GLU A 52 -9.74 -1.98 -15.80
CA GLU A 52 -9.89 -3.25 -15.09
C GLU A 52 -8.52 -3.76 -14.61
N ASN A 53 -8.42 -4.21 -13.36
CA ASN A 53 -7.11 -4.59 -12.80
C ASN A 53 -6.49 -5.85 -13.44
N ASN A 54 -7.27 -6.66 -14.14
CA ASN A 54 -6.75 -7.81 -14.90
C ASN A 54 -6.25 -7.42 -16.29
N ASP A 55 -6.54 -6.21 -16.78
CA ASP A 55 -6.11 -5.75 -18.10
C ASP A 55 -4.70 -5.15 -18.05
N ILE A 56 -3.70 -6.02 -18.01
CA ILE A 56 -2.29 -5.62 -18.07
C ILE A 56 -1.88 -4.98 -19.41
N GLY A 57 -2.73 -5.05 -20.43
CA GLY A 57 -2.54 -4.44 -21.76
C GLY A 57 -3.06 -3.00 -21.85
N ALA A 58 -3.73 -2.50 -20.80
CA ALA A 58 -4.26 -1.15 -20.76
C ALA A 58 -3.18 -0.09 -21.04
N SER A 59 -3.57 1.01 -21.67
CA SER A 59 -2.64 2.08 -22.07
C SER A 59 -1.78 2.62 -20.91
N VAL A 60 -2.33 2.70 -19.71
CA VAL A 60 -1.64 3.13 -18.48
C VAL A 60 -0.49 2.20 -18.06
N ALA A 61 -0.44 0.96 -18.57
CA ALA A 61 0.64 -0.01 -18.36
C ALA A 61 1.85 0.17 -19.31
N SER A 62 1.84 1.22 -20.15
CA SER A 62 2.94 1.55 -21.06
C SER A 62 3.72 2.79 -20.61
N GLY A 63 5.05 2.74 -20.68
CA GLY A 63 5.90 3.91 -20.44
C GLY A 63 5.66 5.04 -21.46
N SER A 64 5.34 4.69 -22.70
CA SER A 64 5.05 5.67 -23.77
C SER A 64 3.73 6.42 -23.58
N PHE A 65 2.86 5.96 -22.68
CA PHE A 65 1.61 6.65 -22.37
C PHE A 65 1.87 8.00 -21.67
N GLY A 66 3.01 8.15 -21.01
CA GLY A 66 3.42 9.41 -20.39
C GLY A 66 2.64 9.74 -19.12
N THR A 67 2.42 8.75 -18.24
CA THR A 67 1.88 9.00 -16.89
C THR A 67 2.86 9.85 -16.08
N ASP A 68 2.36 10.91 -15.44
CA ASP A 68 3.19 11.83 -14.65
C ASP A 68 3.35 11.37 -13.20
N ALA A 69 2.28 10.86 -12.61
CA ALA A 69 2.26 10.37 -11.23
C ALA A 69 1.24 9.24 -11.04
N MET A 70 1.49 8.39 -10.05
CA MET A 70 0.61 7.31 -9.64
C MET A 70 0.44 7.32 -8.12
N ILE A 71 -0.79 7.14 -7.65
CA ILE A 71 -1.14 7.07 -6.23
C ILE A 71 -1.83 5.74 -5.97
N ILE A 72 -1.34 4.96 -5.01
CA ILE A 72 -1.99 3.74 -4.52
C ILE A 72 -2.50 4.01 -3.11
N ALA A 73 -3.80 4.22 -2.96
CA ALA A 73 -4.42 4.64 -1.70
C ALA A 73 -5.79 3.95 -1.51
N PRO A 74 -5.91 2.95 -0.63
CA PRO A 74 -4.85 2.37 0.20
C PRO A 74 -3.94 1.41 -0.56
N CYS A 75 -2.70 1.28 -0.08
CA CYS A 75 -1.73 0.28 -0.52
C CYS A 75 -1.69 -0.91 0.44
N SER A 76 -2.13 -2.10 -0.01
CA SER A 76 -2.04 -3.34 0.75
C SER A 76 -0.59 -3.82 0.84
N MET A 77 -0.26 -4.60 1.87
CA MET A 77 1.08 -5.20 2.01
C MET A 77 1.41 -6.16 0.87
N ASN A 78 0.43 -6.88 0.34
CA ASN A 78 0.63 -7.74 -0.82
C ASN A 78 1.05 -6.92 -2.05
N THR A 79 0.38 -5.79 -2.29
CA THR A 79 0.75 -4.86 -3.37
C THR A 79 2.11 -4.25 -3.14
N LEU A 80 2.40 -3.77 -1.92
CA LEU A 80 3.70 -3.23 -1.56
C LEU A 80 4.83 -4.25 -1.77
N ALA A 81 4.66 -5.47 -1.27
CA ALA A 81 5.64 -6.55 -1.41
C ALA A 81 5.86 -6.93 -2.88
N LYS A 82 4.80 -7.03 -3.67
CA LYS A 82 4.89 -7.29 -5.11
C LYS A 82 5.68 -6.19 -5.82
N ILE A 83 5.39 -4.92 -5.52
CA ILE A 83 6.13 -3.78 -6.10
C ILE A 83 7.61 -3.85 -5.70
N ALA A 84 7.91 -4.07 -4.42
CA ALA A 84 9.28 -4.16 -3.91
C ALA A 84 10.08 -5.30 -4.56
N CYS A 85 9.42 -6.44 -4.83
CA CYS A 85 10.01 -7.60 -5.50
C CYS A 85 9.95 -7.53 -7.04
N GLY A 86 9.42 -6.46 -7.64
CA GLY A 86 9.27 -6.33 -9.08
C GLY A 86 8.22 -7.25 -9.73
N ILE A 87 7.31 -7.83 -8.94
CA ILE A 87 6.22 -8.68 -9.43
C ILE A 87 5.17 -7.79 -10.09
N SER A 88 4.87 -8.05 -11.36
CA SER A 88 3.92 -7.28 -12.20
C SER A 88 2.79 -8.16 -12.72
N ASP A 89 2.04 -8.78 -11.82
CA ASP A 89 1.02 -9.80 -12.10
C ASP A 89 -0.41 -9.26 -12.27
N ASN A 90 -0.61 -7.95 -12.13
CA ASN A 90 -1.88 -7.25 -12.39
C ASN A 90 -1.60 -5.81 -12.84
N LEU A 91 -2.64 -5.08 -13.25
CA LEU A 91 -2.49 -3.73 -13.79
C LEU A 91 -1.92 -2.75 -12.76
N VAL A 92 -2.32 -2.83 -11.48
CA VAL A 92 -1.75 -1.97 -10.43
C VAL A 92 -0.25 -2.20 -10.28
N THR A 93 0.18 -3.45 -10.14
CA THR A 93 1.60 -3.80 -9.94
C THR A 93 2.43 -3.52 -11.21
N ARG A 94 1.85 -3.75 -12.39
CA ARG A 94 2.47 -3.41 -13.68
C ARG A 94 2.65 -1.90 -13.86
N CYS A 95 1.63 -1.10 -13.58
CA CYS A 95 1.72 0.36 -13.64
C CYS A 95 2.77 0.88 -12.66
N ALA A 96 2.83 0.35 -11.44
CA ALA A 96 3.87 0.71 -10.48
C ALA A 96 5.28 0.41 -11.00
N ALA A 97 5.50 -0.75 -11.65
CA ALA A 97 6.77 -1.07 -12.28
C ALA A 97 7.14 -0.10 -13.43
N VAL A 98 6.15 0.34 -14.21
CA VAL A 98 6.34 1.39 -15.23
C VAL A 98 6.74 2.71 -14.58
N MET A 99 6.09 3.12 -13.49
CA MET A 99 6.44 4.35 -12.77
C MET A 99 7.89 4.33 -12.29
N ILE A 100 8.34 3.19 -11.74
CA ILE A 100 9.71 3.03 -11.26
C ILE A 100 10.71 3.10 -12.43
N LYS A 101 10.50 2.33 -13.50
CA LYS A 101 11.46 2.26 -14.62
C LYS A 101 11.55 3.56 -15.43
N GLU A 102 10.46 4.30 -15.52
CA GLU A 102 10.39 5.61 -16.20
C GLU A 102 10.75 6.78 -15.26
N GLN A 103 11.20 6.50 -14.03
CA GLN A 103 11.58 7.48 -13.00
C GLN A 103 10.48 8.52 -12.70
N LYS A 104 9.23 8.06 -12.66
CA LYS A 104 8.05 8.86 -12.37
C LYS A 104 7.66 8.77 -10.89
N LYS A 105 6.81 9.70 -10.44
CA LYS A 105 6.38 9.77 -9.03
C LYS A 105 5.40 8.66 -8.70
N LEU A 106 5.76 7.76 -7.79
CA LEU A 106 4.90 6.71 -7.25
C LEU A 106 4.66 6.95 -5.76
N ILE A 107 3.40 7.14 -5.37
CA ILE A 107 2.99 7.36 -3.97
C ILE A 107 2.26 6.11 -3.49
N LEU A 108 2.75 5.51 -2.41
CA LEU A 108 2.12 4.35 -1.75
C LEU A 108 1.62 4.80 -0.38
N ALA A 109 0.33 4.62 -0.11
CA ALA A 109 -0.27 4.92 1.20
C ALA A 109 -0.58 3.62 1.96
N PRO A 110 0.41 2.98 2.63
CA PRO A 110 0.17 1.81 3.46
C PRO A 110 -0.63 2.21 4.71
N LEU A 111 -1.62 1.40 5.10
CA LEU A 111 -2.42 1.65 6.30
C LEU A 111 -1.68 1.14 7.56
N GLY A 112 -1.35 2.05 8.49
CA GLY A 112 -1.31 1.84 9.95
C GLY A 112 -0.61 0.60 10.55
N ILE A 113 0.33 -0.04 9.85
CA ILE A 113 0.96 -1.30 10.29
C ILE A 113 2.29 -1.04 11.00
N ILE A 114 2.54 -1.82 12.05
CA ILE A 114 3.82 -1.89 12.74
C ILE A 114 4.49 -3.22 12.35
N ILE A 115 5.66 -3.18 11.70
CA ILE A 115 6.49 -4.37 11.47
C ILE A 115 7.27 -4.63 12.77
N ALA A 116 6.89 -5.69 13.49
CA ALA A 116 7.47 -6.03 14.79
C ALA A 116 8.21 -7.39 14.71
N PRO A 117 9.42 -7.42 14.11
CA PRO A 117 10.17 -8.66 13.99
C PRO A 117 10.54 -9.23 15.37
N PRO A 118 10.66 -10.55 15.54
CA PRO A 118 11.09 -11.18 16.79
C PRO A 118 12.61 -11.00 16.96
N VAL A 119 13.05 -9.75 17.16
CA VAL A 119 14.46 -9.41 17.34
C VAL A 119 14.85 -9.75 18.77
N MET A 120 15.74 -10.73 18.90
CA MET A 120 16.34 -11.09 20.17
C MET A 120 17.36 -10.05 20.60
N ALA A 121 17.20 -9.51 21.80
CA ALA A 121 18.20 -8.67 22.43
C ALA A 121 19.23 -9.55 23.15
N TYR A 122 20.26 -10.02 22.45
CA TYR A 122 21.33 -10.82 23.06
C TYR A 122 22.12 -10.09 24.18
N TYR A 123 21.97 -8.76 24.26
CA TYR A 123 22.54 -7.92 25.31
C TYR A 123 21.70 -7.89 26.59
N SER A 124 20.47 -8.39 26.56
CA SER A 124 19.71 -8.65 27.78
C SER A 124 20.03 -10.05 28.28
N GLU A 125 20.16 -10.20 29.60
CA GLU A 125 20.61 -11.43 30.25
C GLU A 125 19.54 -12.55 30.28
N GLN A 126 18.77 -12.75 29.19
CA GLN A 126 17.86 -13.89 29.12
C GLN A 126 18.66 -15.19 29.02
N GLN A 127 18.41 -16.12 29.93
CA GLN A 127 19.12 -17.40 30.01
C GLN A 127 18.28 -18.58 29.52
N THR A 128 16.97 -18.37 29.33
CA THR A 128 16.03 -19.42 28.94
C THR A 128 15.22 -19.06 27.69
N LEU A 129 14.77 -20.09 26.95
CA LEU A 129 13.86 -19.92 25.82
C LEU A 129 12.56 -19.21 26.23
N ASP A 130 12.03 -19.51 27.41
CA ASP A 130 10.83 -18.85 27.94
C ASP A 130 11.04 -17.34 28.17
N GLU A 131 12.19 -16.92 28.70
CA GLU A 131 12.52 -15.49 28.84
C GLU A 131 12.70 -14.80 27.49
N MET A 132 13.26 -15.52 26.50
CA MET A 132 13.40 -15.03 25.13
C MET A 132 12.02 -14.79 24.49
N GLU A 133 11.09 -15.73 24.64
CA GLU A 133 9.71 -15.61 24.16
C GLU A 133 8.97 -14.46 24.85
N LYS A 134 9.07 -14.38 26.18
CA LYS A 134 8.45 -13.29 26.97
C LYS A 134 8.99 -11.92 26.59
N PHE A 135 10.27 -11.80 26.25
CA PHE A 135 10.84 -10.56 25.75
C PHE A 135 10.17 -10.11 24.44
N VAL A 136 10.07 -11.00 23.45
CA VAL A 136 9.42 -10.68 22.17
C VAL A 136 7.94 -10.32 22.36
N ILE A 137 7.21 -11.11 23.13
CA ILE A 137 5.78 -10.88 23.41
C ILE A 137 5.58 -9.55 24.16
N GLY A 138 6.42 -9.24 25.14
CA GLY A 138 6.37 -7.98 25.87
C GLY A 138 6.58 -6.75 24.97
N LYS A 139 7.51 -6.83 24.01
CA LYS A 139 7.70 -5.76 23.00
C LYS A 139 6.48 -5.62 22.09
N TRP A 140 5.82 -6.72 21.72
CA TRP A 140 4.56 -6.65 20.97
C TRP A 140 3.42 -6.06 21.79
N PHE A 141 3.33 -6.39 23.08
CA PHE A 141 2.35 -5.80 23.99
C PHE A 141 2.58 -4.29 24.16
N ASP A 142 3.83 -3.83 24.21
CA ASP A 142 4.14 -2.40 24.23
C ASP A 142 3.65 -1.68 22.96
N LEU A 143 3.80 -2.29 21.78
CA LEU A 143 3.28 -1.77 20.51
C LEU A 143 1.75 -1.73 20.47
N LEU A 144 1.09 -2.62 21.20
CA LEU A 144 -0.36 -2.66 21.37
C LEU A 144 -0.86 -1.73 22.49
N GLY A 145 0.03 -1.07 23.23
CA GLY A 145 -0.32 -0.27 24.41
C GLY A 145 -0.78 -1.10 25.62
N ILE A 146 -0.49 -2.40 25.63
CA ILE A 146 -0.84 -3.32 26.72
C ILE A 146 0.26 -3.29 27.78
N GLN A 147 -0.09 -2.82 28.98
CA GLN A 147 0.84 -2.84 30.11
C GLN A 147 1.20 -4.28 30.48
N ASN A 148 2.49 -4.56 30.64
CA ASN A 148 3.01 -5.90 30.91
C ASN A 148 4.34 -5.81 31.67
N ASN A 149 4.71 -6.90 32.34
CA ASN A 149 5.98 -7.08 33.07
C ASN A 149 6.75 -8.32 32.54
N LEU A 150 6.56 -8.67 31.27
CA LEU A 150 7.11 -9.88 30.66
C LEU A 150 8.63 -9.81 30.48
N TYR A 151 9.22 -8.61 30.52
CA TYR A 151 10.66 -8.42 30.45
C TYR A 151 11.09 -7.21 31.28
N LYS A 152 12.37 -7.18 31.65
CA LYS A 152 12.97 -6.04 32.35
C LYS A 152 13.19 -4.89 31.36
N ARG A 153 12.55 -3.75 31.61
CA ARG A 153 12.81 -2.50 30.87
C ARG A 153 14.13 -1.89 31.38
N TRP A 154 14.86 -1.25 30.48
CA TRP A 154 16.05 -0.48 30.88
C TRP A 154 15.62 0.71 31.73
N GLU A 155 16.38 0.97 32.80
CA GLU A 155 16.32 2.20 33.61
C GLU A 155 17.32 3.23 33.07
#